data_AF-A0A970N116-F1
#
_entry.id   AF-A0A970N116-F1
#
_cell.length_a   1.000
_cell.length_b   1.000
_cell.length_c   1.000
_cell.angle_alpha   90.00
_cell.angle_beta   90.00
_cell.angle_gamma   90.00
#
_symmetry.space_group_name_H-M   'P 1'
#
loop_
_entity.id
_entity.type
_entity.pdbx_description
1 polymer ?
#
loop_
_entity_poly.entity_id
_entity_poly.type
_entity_poly.pdbx_seq_one_letter_code
_entity_poly.pdbx_strand_id
1 'polypeptide(L)' 'MRRVKEVQECWRLVDSWWDGGGDRTFFRVLTDHGGIYELCFDHNESCWEMSGVND' A
#
# COMPACT_ATOMS: atom_id res chain seq x y z
N MET A 1 18.25 -7.13 -2.84
CA MET A 1 16.81 -6.95 -3.15
C MET A 1 16.04 -7.46 -1.95
N ARG A 2 15.30 -6.59 -1.24
CA ARG A 2 14.43 -7.03 -0.13
C ARG A 2 13.16 -7.60 -0.75
N ARG A 3 12.86 -8.88 -0.53
CA ARG A 3 11.67 -9.52 -1.10
C ARG A 3 10.52 -9.43 -0.11
N VAL A 4 9.31 -9.21 -0.62
CA VAL A 4 8.10 -9.33 0.19
C VAL A 4 7.97 -10.81 0.60
N LYS A 5 7.96 -11.04 1.91
CA LYS A 5 7.79 -12.37 2.50
C LYS A 5 6.31 -12.63 2.83
N GLU A 6 5.61 -11.60 3.32
CA GLU A 6 4.24 -11.72 3.80
C GLU A 6 3.51 -10.38 3.66
N VAL A 7 2.21 -10.43 3.35
CA VAL A 7 1.31 -9.28 3.46
C VAL A 7 0.59 -9.39 4.80
N GLN A 8 0.90 -8.51 5.75
CA GLN A 8 0.34 -8.55 7.10
C GLN A 8 -1.07 -7.98 7.14
N GLU A 9 -1.30 -6.88 6.42
CA GLU A 9 -2.58 -6.19 6.39
C GLU A 9 -2.84 -5.69 4.97
N CYS A 10 -4.10 -5.74 4.55
CA CYS A 10 -4.56 -5.10 3.31
C CYS A 10 -5.88 -4.39 3.58
N TRP A 11 -5.98 -3.13 3.16
CA TRP A 11 -7.20 -2.37 3.30
C TRP A 11 -7.38 -1.43 2.14
N ARG A 12 -8.64 -1.09 1.85
CA ARG A 12 -9.00 -0.14 0.81
C ARG A 12 -9.48 1.14 1.47
N LEU A 13 -8.85 2.25 1.10
CA LEU A 13 -9.39 3.56 1.35
C LEU A 13 -10.29 3.90 0.16
N VAL A 14 -11.59 3.83 0.41
CA VAL A 14 -12.60 4.36 -0.52
C VAL A 14 -12.78 5.80 -0.11
N ASP A 15 -12.16 6.70 -0.85
CA ASP A 15 -12.40 8.12 -0.66
C ASP A 15 -13.81 8.47 -1.18
N SER A 16 -14.30 9.64 -0.84
CA SER A 16 -15.65 10.06 -1.20
C SER A 16 -15.84 10.06 -2.72
N TRP A 17 -16.59 9.07 -3.24
CA TRP A 17 -16.88 8.92 -4.68
C TRP A 17 -17.54 10.15 -5.32
N TRP A 18 -18.10 11.05 -4.50
CA TRP A 18 -18.71 12.32 -4.92
C TRP A 18 -17.71 13.50 -5.01
N ASP A 19 -16.48 13.37 -4.51
CA ASP A 19 -15.48 14.46 -4.49
C ASP A 19 -14.28 14.19 -5.41
N GLY A 20 -14.42 13.22 -6.33
CA GLY A 20 -13.32 12.79 -7.20
C GLY A 20 -12.18 12.08 -6.45
N GLY A 21 -12.38 11.77 -5.16
CA GLY A 21 -11.45 10.99 -4.37
C GLY A 21 -11.32 9.57 -4.94
N GLY A 22 -10.10 9.23 -5.34
CA GLY A 22 -9.78 7.93 -5.92
C GLY A 22 -9.84 6.80 -4.91
N ASP A 23 -10.16 5.61 -5.41
CA ASP A 23 -9.95 4.39 -4.63
C ASP A 23 -8.44 4.14 -4.48
N ARG A 24 -8.00 3.92 -3.25
CA ARG A 24 -6.61 3.52 -2.95
C ARG A 24 -6.59 2.22 -2.17
N THR A 25 -5.68 1.32 -2.51
CA THR A 25 -5.46 0.09 -1.74
C THR A 25 -4.11 0.11 -1.07
N PHE A 26 -4.11 -0.04 0.24
CA PHE A 26 -2.91 -0.09 1.05
C PHE A 26 -2.58 -1.54 1.40
N PHE A 27 -1.29 -1.83 1.40
CA PHE A 27 -0.73 -3.13 1.75
C PHE A 27 0.41 -2.92 2.73
N ARG A 28 0.31 -3.53 3.89
CA ARG A 28 1.41 -3.62 4.83
C ARG A 28 2.15 -4.92 4.59
N VAL A 29 3.40 -4.83 4.18
CA VAL A 29 4.20 -5.98 3.78
C VAL A 29 5.43 -6.14 4.67
N LEU A 30 5.68 -7.36 5.11
CA LEU A 30 6.88 -7.76 5.82
C LEU A 30 7.90 -8.29 4.79
N THR A 31 9.12 -7.77 4.85
CA THR A 31 10.23 -8.25 4.02
C THR A 31 10.98 -9.41 4.68
N ASP A 32 11.70 -10.17 3.88
CA ASP A 32 12.60 -11.25 4.32
C ASP A 32 13.68 -10.80 5.32
N HIS A 33 14.04 -9.51 5.30
CA HIS A 33 14.97 -8.88 6.25
C HIS A 33 14.30 -8.32 7.51
N GLY A 34 12.99 -8.50 7.70
CA GLY A 34 12.25 -8.05 8.89
C GLY A 34 11.73 -6.63 8.83
N GLY A 35 12.08 -5.85 7.80
CA GLY A 35 11.54 -4.49 7.62
C GLY A 35 10.08 -4.52 7.15
N ILE A 36 9.28 -3.58 7.66
CA ILE A 36 7.86 -3.44 7.34
C ILE A 36 7.68 -2.24 6.41
N TYR A 37 6.97 -2.46 5.31
CA TYR A 37 6.74 -1.43 4.29
C TYR A 37 5.24 -1.28 4.06
N GLU A 38 4.82 -0.05 3.83
CA GLU A 38 3.46 0.28 3.44
C GLU A 38 3.45 0.71 1.98
N LEU A 39 2.78 -0.09 1.15
CA LEU A 39 2.57 0.17 -0.26
C LEU A 39 1.15 0.68 -0.46
N CYS A 40 1.00 1.67 -1.31
CA CYS A 40 -0.28 2.18 -1.78
C CYS A 40 -0.39 1.90 -3.28
N PHE A 41 -1.52 1.36 -3.70
CA PHE A 41 -1.90 1.28 -5.10
C PHE A 41 -3.01 2.30 -5.36
N ASP A 42 -2.70 3.29 -6.19
CA ASP A 42 -3.67 4.30 -6.64
C ASP A 42 -4.42 3.74 -7.86
N HIS A 43 -5.73 3.52 -7.72
CA HIS A 43 -6.54 2.95 -8.80
C HIS A 43 -6.85 3.97 -9.89
N ASN A 44 -6.77 5.28 -9.62
CA ASN A 44 -6.99 6.31 -10.63
C ASN A 44 -5.81 6.38 -11.59
N GLU A 45 -4.60 6.39 -11.04
CA GLU A 45 -3.37 6.50 -11.82
C GLU A 45 -2.81 5.13 -12.24
N SER A 46 -3.38 4.03 -11.70
CA SER A 46 -2.91 2.66 -11.90
C SER A 46 -1.42 2.51 -11.57
N CYS A 47 -0.98 3.18 -10.51
CA CYS A 47 0.43 3.27 -10.11
C CYS A 47 0.64 2.77 -8.68
N TRP A 48 1.87 2.37 -8.40
CA TRP A 48 2.30 1.95 -7.06
C TRP A 48 3.14 3.05 -6.42
N GLU A 49 2.80 3.38 -5.19
CA GLU A 49 3.52 4.34 -4.37
C GLU A 49 3.92 3.68 -3.04
N MET A 50 5.03 4.12 -2.46
CA MET A 50 5.42 3.72 -1.11
C MET A 50 4.92 4.77 -0.13
N SER A 51 3.94 4.40 0.71
CA SER A 51 3.31 5.32 1.67
C SER A 51 4.11 5.45 2.96
N GLY A 52 4.91 4.45 3.32
CA GLY A 52 5.63 4.42 4.58
C GLY A 52 6.68 3.31 4.66
N VAL A 53 7.73 3.56 5.43
CA VAL A 53 8.76 2.58 5.78
C VAL A 53 8.90 2.59 7.30
N ASN A 54 8.69 1.44 7.94
CA ASN A 54 9.02 1.23 9.34
C ASN A 54 10.21 0.26 9.42
N ASP A 55 11.32 0.75 9.97
CA ASP A 55 12.56 -0.01 10.21
C ASP A 55 12.59 -0.56 11.65
#